data_AF-A0A2H0TKR8-F1
#
_entry.id   AF-A0A2H0TKR8-F1
#
_cell.length_a   1.000
_cell.length_b   1.000
_cell.length_c   1.000
_cell.angle_alpha   90.00
_cell.angle_beta   90.00
_cell.angle_gamma   90.00
#
_symmetry.space_group_name_H-M   'P 1'
#
loop_
_entity.id
_entity.type
_entity.pdbx_description
1 polymer ?
#
loop_
_entity_poly.entity_id
_entity_poly.type
_entity_poly.pdbx_seq_one_letter_code
_entity_poly.pdbx_strand_id
1 'polypeptide(L)'
;MPAKIWIFLAFFGSLMTTYSKAAAKEKELTQKELKKGLLGRAERIILISLAIFLGIFNLSWMLYPIIFLAVFSNLTALQRIYLSLK
;
A
#
# COMPACT_ATOMS: atom_id res chain seq x y z
N MET A 1 -12.81 18.50 -0.97
CA MET A 1 -12.50 17.81 -2.25
C MET A 1 -11.13 17.09 -2.34
N PRO A 2 -10.10 17.33 -1.49
CA PRO A 2 -8.81 16.62 -1.61
C PRO A 2 -8.82 15.12 -1.25
N ALA A 3 -9.75 14.66 -0.40
CA ALA A 3 -9.70 13.31 0.18
C ALA A 3 -9.89 12.15 -0.80
N LYS A 4 -10.68 12.35 -1.87
CA LYS A 4 -11.02 11.29 -2.83
C LYS A 4 -9.78 10.76 -3.55
N ILE A 5 -8.86 11.65 -3.90
CA ILE A 5 -7.63 11.32 -4.63
C ILE A 5 -6.72 10.46 -3.75
N TRP A 6 -6.58 10.82 -2.47
CA TRP A 6 -5.78 10.05 -1.51
C TRP A 6 -6.35 8.68 -1.22
N ILE A 7 -7.67 8.56 -1.09
CA ILE A 7 -8.35 7.27 -0.91
C ILE A 7 -8.15 6.40 -2.15
N PHE A 8 -8.27 6.98 -3.35
CA PHE A 8 -8.02 6.25 -4.59
C PHE A 8 -6.56 5.77 -4.70
N LEU A 9 -5.58 6.63 -4.42
CA LEU A 9 -4.16 6.25 -4.40
C LEU A 9 -3.84 5.19 -3.35
N ALA A 10 -4.43 5.29 -2.15
CA ALA A 10 -4.33 4.30 -1.09
C ALA A 10 -4.87 2.94 -1.55
N PHE A 11 -6.05 2.93 -2.19
CA PHE A 11 -6.67 1.72 -2.72
C PHE A 11 -5.87 1.14 -3.90
N PHE A 12 -5.39 1.98 -4.81
CA PHE A 12 -4.61 1.57 -5.97
C PHE A 12 -3.27 0.93 -5.58
N GLY A 13 -2.46 1.61 -4.76
CA GLY A 13 -1.17 1.06 -4.30
C GLY A 13 -1.36 -0.24 -3.49
N SER A 14 -2.44 -0.30 -2.73
CA SER A 14 -2.88 -1.48 -1.99
C SER A 14 -3.16 -2.71 -2.86
N LEU A 15 -3.74 -2.52 -4.04
CA LEU A 15 -3.97 -3.58 -5.01
C LEU A 15 -2.68 -3.92 -5.77
N MET A 16 -1.93 -2.89 -6.19
CA MET A 16 -0.74 -3.04 -7.00
C MET A 16 0.36 -3.86 -6.31
N THR A 17 0.51 -3.73 -4.99
CA THR A 17 1.45 -4.57 -4.21
C THR A 17 1.11 -6.06 -4.24
N THR A 18 -0.18 -6.42 -4.32
CA THR A 18 -0.63 -7.81 -4.42
C THR A 18 -0.55 -8.31 -5.87
N TYR A 19 -0.98 -7.48 -6.82
CA TYR A 19 -0.89 -7.80 -8.25
C TYR A 19 0.55 -8.04 -8.70
N SER A 20 1.48 -7.16 -8.32
CA SER A 20 2.91 -7.29 -8.68
C SER A 20 3.50 -8.61 -8.16
N LYS A 21 3.09 -9.07 -6.97
CA LYS A 21 3.51 -10.38 -6.44
C LYS A 21 2.93 -11.54 -7.26
N ALA A 22 1.66 -11.45 -7.65
CA ALA A 22 1.00 -12.50 -8.45
C ALA A 22 1.60 -12.56 -9.87
N ALA A 23 1.78 -11.41 -10.53
CA ALA A 23 2.36 -11.31 -11.86
C ALA A 23 3.82 -11.80 -11.91
N ALA A 24 4.63 -11.47 -10.90
CA ALA A 24 6.00 -11.98 -10.81
C ALA A 24 6.06 -13.50 -10.62
N LYS A 25 5.08 -14.08 -9.91
CA LYS A 25 4.96 -15.53 -9.73
C LYS A 25 4.52 -16.22 -11.02
N GLU A 26 3.56 -15.65 -11.74
CA GLU A 26 3.04 -16.20 -13.00
C GLU A 26 4.09 -16.18 -14.12
N LYS A 27 4.90 -15.11 -14.20
CA LYS A 27 5.98 -15.00 -15.18
C LYS A 27 7.28 -15.70 -14.77
N GLU A 28 7.28 -16.44 -13.65
CA GLU A 28 8.45 -17.11 -13.06
C GLU A 28 9.69 -16.19 -12.87
N LEU A 29 9.47 -14.87 -12.85
CA LEU A 29 10.55 -13.87 -12.80
C LEU A 29 11.32 -13.89 -11.47
N THR A 30 10.75 -14.49 -10.43
CA THR A 30 11.37 -14.56 -9.11
C THR A 30 11.17 -15.94 -8.45
N GLN A 31 12.27 -16.68 -8.28
CA GLN A 31 12.35 -17.92 -7.47
C GLN A 31 12.27 -17.65 -5.96
N LYS A 32 12.60 -16.42 -5.51
CA LYS A 32 12.54 -16.01 -4.10
C LYS A 32 11.20 -15.33 -3.80
N GLU A 33 10.56 -15.73 -2.70
CA GLU A 33 9.41 -14.99 -2.18
C GLU A 33 9.79 -13.52 -1.94
N LEU A 34 9.16 -12.60 -2.66
CA LEU A 34 9.22 -11.15 -2.43
C LEU A 34 8.64 -10.80 -1.04
N LYS A 35 9.41 -11.09 0.02
CA LYS A 35 9.14 -10.77 1.43
C LYS A 35 9.55 -9.33 1.80
N LYS A 36 10.50 -8.74 1.07
CA LYS A 36 10.94 -7.35 1.28
C LYS A 36 10.05 -6.36 0.52
N GLY A 37 9.03 -5.84 1.18
CA GLY A 37 8.40 -4.57 0.78
C GLY A 37 8.48 -3.61 1.96
N LEU A 38 8.66 -2.31 1.69
CA LEU A 38 8.69 -1.25 2.72
C LEU A 38 7.44 -1.19 3.59
N LEU A 39 6.28 -1.58 3.06
CA LEU A 39 5.04 -1.69 3.82
C LEU A 39 4.47 -3.10 3.67
N GLY A 40 4.47 -3.84 4.78
CA GLY A 40 3.87 -5.16 4.90
C GLY A 40 2.35 -5.10 5.11
N ARG A 41 1.73 -6.29 5.14
CA ARG A 41 0.28 -6.41 5.43
C ARG A 41 -0.05 -5.91 6.83
N ALA A 42 0.85 -6.13 7.80
CA ALA A 42 0.66 -5.73 9.19
C ALA A 42 0.64 -4.20 9.33
N GLU A 43 1.62 -3.48 8.77
CA GLU A 43 1.67 -2.02 8.87
C GLU A 43 0.45 -1.36 8.23
N ARG A 44 -0.03 -1.92 7.11
CA ARG A 44 -1.25 -1.42 6.46
C ARG A 44 -2.48 -1.58 7.35
N ILE A 45 -2.65 -2.73 8.01
CA ILE A 45 -3.78 -2.95 8.94
C ILE A 45 -3.68 -1.97 10.11
N ILE A 46 -2.49 -1.76 10.67
CA ILE A 46 -2.27 -0.81 11.77
C ILE A 46 -2.66 0.62 11.33
N LEU A 47 -2.22 1.06 10.15
CA LEU A 47 -2.54 2.40 9.62
C LEU A 47 -4.03 2.58 9.35
N ILE A 48 -4.72 1.54 8.85
CA ILE A 48 -6.17 1.58 8.62
C ILE A 48 -6.92 1.63 9.95
N SER A 49 -6.53 0.81 10.93
CA SER A 49 -7.12 0.84 12.28
C SER A 49 -6.92 2.19 12.95
N LEU A 50 -5.73 2.80 12.79
CA LEU A 50 -5.45 4.14 13.28
C LEU A 50 -6.33 5.18 12.59
N ALA A 51 -6.49 5.09 11.27
CA ALA A 51 -7.37 5.99 10.51
C ALA A 51 -8.83 5.93 11.00
N ILE A 52 -9.36 4.73 11.22
CA ILE A 52 -10.71 4.52 11.75
C ILE A 52 -10.82 5.12 13.15
N PHE A 53 -9.84 4.85 14.02
CA PHE A 53 -9.82 5.37 15.39
C PHE A 53 -9.79 6.91 15.43
N LEU A 54 -8.94 7.56 14.62
CA LEU A 54 -8.91 9.02 14.51
C LEU A 54 -10.19 9.58 13.89
N GLY A 55 -10.83 8.84 12.98
CA GLY A 55 -12.10 9.21 12.37
C GLY A 55 -13.26 9.32 13.36
N ILE A 56 -13.23 8.58 14.47
CA ILE A 56 -14.22 8.69 15.56
C ILE A 56 -14.17 10.08 16.21
N PHE A 57 -12.97 10.64 16.39
CA PHE A 57 -12.79 11.95 16.99
C PHE A 57 -12.96 13.09 15.98
N ASN A 58 -12.37 12.96 14.79
CA ASN A 58 -12.47 13.97 13.75
C ASN A 58 -12.21 13.38 12.36
N LEU A 59 -13.14 13.60 11.42
CA LEU A 59 -13.02 13.09 10.06
C LEU A 59 -11.82 13.68 9.30
N SER A 60 -11.37 14.89 9.65
CA SER A 60 -10.17 15.50 9.06
C SER A 60 -8.89 14.84 9.54
N TRP A 61 -8.90 14.22 10.73
CA TRP A 61 -7.73 13.55 11.31
C TRP A 61 -7.50 12.17 10.69
N MET A 62 -8.57 11.54 10.19
CA MET A 62 -8.52 10.30 9.41
C MET A 62 -7.70 10.44 8.11
N LEU A 63 -7.62 11.65 7.55
CA LEU A 63 -6.90 11.89 6.30
C LEU A 63 -5.39 11.67 6.40
N TYR A 64 -4.76 12.02 7.53
CA TYR A 64 -3.32 11.90 7.70
C TYR A 64 -2.80 10.46 7.52
N PRO A 65 -3.33 9.44 8.22
CA PRO A 65 -2.90 8.05 8.02
C PRO A 65 -3.26 7.53 6.62
N ILE A 66 -4.35 7.99 5.99
CA ILE A 66 -4.69 7.61 4.61
C ILE A 66 -3.67 8.17 3.60
N ILE A 67 -3.27 9.43 3.75
CA ILE A 67 -2.23 10.06 2.91
C ILE A 67 -0.92 9.30 3.05
N PHE A 68 -0.52 9.00 4.29
CA PHE A 68 0.68 8.22 4.57
C PHE A 68 0.62 6.83 3.92
N LEU A 69 -0.50 6.14 4.07
CA LEU A 69 -0.74 4.83 3.46
C LEU A 69 -0.65 4.90 1.93
N ALA A 70 -1.24 5.93 1.32
CA ALA A 70 -1.24 6.13 -0.12
C ALA A 70 0.18 6.28 -0.67
N VAL A 71 1.00 7.14 -0.07
CA VAL A 71 2.38 7.35 -0.52
C VAL A 71 3.19 6.07 -0.39
N PHE A 72 3.22 5.47 0.79
CA PHE A 72 4.06 4.30 1.04
C PHE A 72 3.60 3.04 0.28
N SER A 73 2.29 2.84 0.10
CA SER A 73 1.79 1.68 -0.64
C SER A 73 2.20 1.75 -2.11
N ASN A 74 2.15 2.94 -2.72
CA ASN A 74 2.60 3.13 -4.10
C ASN A 74 4.12 3.00 -4.22
N LEU A 75 4.90 3.54 -3.28
CA LEU A 75 6.36 3.34 -3.24
C LEU A 75 6.72 1.85 -3.10
N THR A 76 6.03 1.12 -2.23
CA THR A 76 6.23 -0.33 -2.04
C THR A 76 5.88 -1.11 -3.31
N ALA A 77 4.84 -0.70 -4.04
CA ALA A 77 4.47 -1.30 -5.31
C ALA A 77 5.59 -1.12 -6.35
N LEU A 78 6.11 0.10 -6.52
CA LEU A 78 7.24 0.38 -7.42
C LEU A 78 8.49 -0.41 -7.03
N GLN A 79 8.80 -0.48 -5.73
CA GLN A 79 9.92 -1.27 -5.24
C GLN A 79 9.78 -2.76 -5.58
N ARG A 80 8.57 -3.33 -5.42
CA ARG A 80 8.31 -4.74 -5.78
C ARG A 80 8.48 -4.97 -7.28
N ILE A 81 7.97 -4.07 -8.12
CA ILE A 81 8.10 -4.17 -9.58
C ILE A 81 9.58 -4.11 -9.97
N TYR A 82 10.34 -3.15 -9.44
CA TYR A 82 11.76 -3.02 -9.71
C TYR A 82 12.56 -4.25 -9.27
N LEU A 83 12.29 -4.78 -8.08
CA LEU A 83 12.93 -6.00 -7.58
C LEU A 83 12.53 -7.26 -8.36
N SER A 84 11.36 -7.29 -9.00
CA SER A 84 10.93 -8.42 -9.83
C SER A 84 11.50 -8.40 -11.25
N LEU A 85 11.96 -7.24 -11.72
CA LEU A 85 12.55 -7.09 -13.05
C LEU A 85 14.09 -7.28 -13.05
N LYS A 86 14.71 -7.16 -11.88
CA LYS A 86 16.16 -7.30 -11.68
C LYS A 86 16.51 -8.70 -11.20
#